data_AF-U3MHS4-F1
#
_entry.id   AF-U3MHS4-F1
#
_cell.length_a   1.000
_cell.length_b   1.000
_cell.length_c   1.000
_cell.angle_alpha   90.00
_cell.angle_beta   90.00
_cell.angle_gamma   90.00
#
_symmetry.space_group_name_H-M   'P 1'
#
loop_
_entity.id
_entity.type
_entity.pdbx_description
1 polymer ?
#
loop_
_entity_poly.entity_id
_entity_poly.type
_entity_poly.pdbx_seq_one_letter_code
_entity_poly.pdbx_strand_id
1 'polypeptide(L)'
;MICGSIGMLPSASIGQLGPGLFEPIHGSAPDIAGQDKANPLATILSAAMLLRYGLGESKAAERIEAAVMETLNRGFRTGDIYSTGNKLVGCKEMGEQVMKSVETQIPAAV
;
A
#
# COMPACT_ATOMS: atom_id res chain seq x y z
N MET A 1 8.63 -17.45 6.26
CA MET A 1 7.57 -16.50 5.89
C MET A 1 6.73 -17.13 4.78
N ILE A 2 5.42 -17.32 4.96
CA ILE A 2 4.55 -18.05 4.01
C ILE A 2 4.17 -17.16 2.80
N CYS A 3 3.82 -15.90 3.04
CA CYS A 3 3.32 -14.99 1.99
C CYS A 3 4.40 -14.46 1.01
N GLY A 4 5.68 -14.78 1.21
CA GLY A 4 6.77 -14.35 0.34
C GLY A 4 7.25 -12.91 0.53
N SER A 5 6.36 -11.91 0.57
CA SER A 5 6.74 -10.49 0.74
C SER A 5 6.20 -9.86 2.01
N ILE A 6 7.12 -9.42 2.89
CA ILE A 6 6.80 -8.66 4.11
C ILE A 6 6.34 -7.24 3.77
N GLY A 7 6.91 -6.64 2.71
CA GLY A 7 6.62 -5.28 2.25
C GLY A 7 5.19 -5.03 1.77
N MET A 8 4.38 -6.09 1.70
CA MET A 8 2.98 -6.06 1.25
C MET A 8 1.96 -6.20 2.37
N LEU A 9 2.39 -6.49 3.59
CA LEU A 9 1.49 -6.94 4.66
C LEU A 9 1.12 -5.78 5.60
N PRO A 10 -0.13 -5.30 5.60
CA PRO A 10 -0.61 -4.30 6.53
C PRO A 10 -0.97 -4.94 7.89
N SER A 11 -1.22 -4.10 8.89
CA SER A 11 -1.73 -4.54 10.20
C SER A 11 -2.65 -3.51 10.83
N ALA A 12 -3.50 -4.00 11.74
CA ALA A 12 -4.40 -3.19 12.54
C ALA A 12 -4.48 -3.76 13.96
N SER A 13 -4.29 -2.90 14.96
CA SER A 13 -4.52 -3.18 16.37
C SER A 13 -5.76 -2.39 16.82
N ILE A 14 -6.85 -3.11 17.08
CA ILE A 14 -8.18 -2.51 17.31
C ILE A 14 -8.63 -2.82 18.75
N GLY A 15 -8.85 -1.78 19.56
CA GLY A 15 -9.45 -1.89 20.90
C GLY A 15 -10.98 -1.78 20.85
N GLN A 16 -11.66 -2.18 21.93
CA GLN A 16 -13.13 -2.15 22.01
C GLN A 16 -13.77 -0.77 21.77
N LEU A 17 -13.10 0.31 22.20
CA LEU A 17 -13.64 1.67 22.19
C LEU A 17 -12.88 2.63 21.28
N GLY A 18 -11.85 2.15 20.56
CA GLY A 18 -10.96 2.97 19.76
C GLY A 18 -10.10 3.97 20.58
N PRO A 19 -9.24 4.77 19.90
CA PRO A 19 -8.88 4.64 18.48
C PRO A 19 -8.02 3.39 18.20
N GLY A 20 -8.07 2.89 16.97
CA GLY A 20 -7.19 1.81 16.50
C GLY A 20 -5.81 2.32 16.06
N LEU A 21 -4.80 1.45 16.08
CA LEU A 21 -3.47 1.68 15.52
C LEU A 21 -3.31 0.89 14.22
N PHE A 22 -2.81 1.53 13.17
CA PHE A 22 -2.65 0.95 11.84
C PHE A 22 -1.23 1.19 11.34
N GLU A 23 -0.52 0.11 11.04
CA GLU A 23 0.91 0.17 10.72
C GLU A 23 1.30 -0.98 9.76
N PRO A 24 2.36 -0.86 8.95
CA PRO A 24 2.90 -2.00 8.21
C PRO A 24 3.54 -3.01 9.18
N ILE A 25 3.57 -4.30 8.84
CA ILE A 25 4.27 -5.28 9.70
C ILE A 25 5.80 -5.23 9.58
N HIS A 26 6.32 -4.59 8.51
CA HIS A 26 7.76 -4.56 8.28
C HIS A 26 8.45 -3.58 9.25
N GLY A 27 9.71 -3.85 9.56
CA GLY A 27 10.53 -2.94 10.38
C GLY A 27 10.96 -1.67 9.64
N SER A 28 11.86 -0.91 10.26
CA SER A 28 12.35 0.38 9.75
C SER A 28 13.32 0.29 8.57
N ALA A 29 13.92 -0.88 8.32
CA ALA A 29 14.87 -1.13 7.24
C ALA A 29 15.94 -0.01 7.09
N PRO A 30 16.77 0.24 8.13
CA PRO A 30 17.65 1.40 8.19
C PRO A 30 18.65 1.45 7.03
N ASP A 31 19.08 0.29 6.52
CA ASP A 31 20.05 0.15 5.44
C ASP A 31 19.60 0.78 4.11
N ILE A 32 18.29 1.01 3.93
CA ILE A 32 17.70 1.62 2.73
C ILE A 32 16.99 2.96 3.01
N ALA A 33 17.05 3.45 4.25
CA ALA A 33 16.43 4.72 4.63
C ALA A 33 17.04 5.87 3.81
N GLY A 34 16.19 6.74 3.27
CA GLY A 34 16.62 7.89 2.45
C GLY A 34 17.08 7.54 1.03
N GLN A 35 16.97 6.29 0.58
CA GLN A 35 17.45 5.85 -0.74
C GLN A 35 16.34 5.62 -1.78
N ASP A 36 15.09 5.98 -1.48
CA ASP A 36 13.93 5.76 -2.36
C ASP A 36 13.72 4.29 -2.78
N LYS A 37 14.06 3.33 -1.90
CA LYS A 37 13.95 1.88 -2.20
C LYS A 37 12.83 1.15 -1.46
N ALA A 38 12.28 1.75 -0.40
CA ALA A 38 11.28 1.10 0.44
C ALA A 38 10.01 0.77 -0.36
N ASN A 39 9.33 -0.31 0.03
CA ASN A 39 8.01 -0.64 -0.50
C ASN A 39 6.93 0.12 0.28
N PRO A 40 6.21 1.07 -0.32
CA PRO A 40 5.19 1.84 0.39
C PRO A 40 3.87 1.07 0.57
N LEU A 41 3.70 -0.09 -0.10
CA LEU A 41 2.39 -0.72 -0.27
C LEU A 41 1.81 -1.26 1.04
N ALA A 42 2.61 -1.82 1.94
CA ALA A 42 2.12 -2.24 3.26
C ALA A 42 1.52 -1.06 4.05
N THR A 43 2.21 0.08 4.11
CA THR A 43 1.70 1.27 4.82
C THR A 43 0.45 1.86 4.16
N ILE A 44 0.41 1.87 2.83
CA ILE A 44 -0.78 2.29 2.07
C ILE A 44 -1.98 1.37 2.37
N LEU A 45 -1.76 0.06 2.40
CA LEU A 45 -2.81 -0.91 2.75
C LEU A 45 -3.21 -0.82 4.23
N SER A 46 -2.31 -0.43 5.14
CA SER A 46 -2.67 -0.11 6.52
C SER A 46 -3.57 1.13 6.60
N ALA A 47 -3.38 2.12 5.72
CA ALA A 47 -4.31 3.24 5.60
C ALA A 47 -5.69 2.79 5.04
N ALA A 48 -5.73 1.79 4.15
CA ALA A 48 -7.00 1.17 3.75
C ALA A 48 -7.69 0.46 4.92
N MET A 49 -6.94 -0.27 5.76
CA MET A 49 -7.46 -0.84 7.01
C MET A 49 -7.96 0.24 7.97
N LEU A 50 -7.27 1.38 8.07
CA LEU A 50 -7.70 2.53 8.87
C LEU A 50 -9.06 3.04 8.39
N LEU A 51 -9.23 3.25 7.09
CA LEU A 51 -10.50 3.70 6.52
C LEU A 51 -11.60 2.69 6.82
N ARG A 52 -11.36 1.40 6.57
CA ARG A 52 -12.35 0.33 6.74
C ARG A 52 -12.76 0.13 8.20
N TYR A 53 -11.79 -0.05 9.09
CA TYR A 53 -12.04 -0.46 10.48
C TYR A 53 -12.05 0.70 11.46
N GLY A 54 -11.22 1.72 11.24
CA GLY A 54 -11.12 2.88 12.12
C GLY A 54 -12.19 3.93 11.87
N LEU A 55 -12.55 4.15 10.60
CA LEU A 55 -13.44 5.25 10.20
C LEU A 55 -14.77 4.79 9.58
N GLY A 56 -14.93 3.49 9.31
CA GLY A 56 -16.14 2.96 8.65
C GLY A 56 -16.25 3.30 7.15
N GLU A 57 -15.20 3.87 6.56
CA GLU A 57 -15.13 4.33 5.16
C GLU A 57 -14.74 3.19 4.21
N SER A 58 -15.58 2.16 4.14
CA SER A 58 -15.30 0.93 3.36
C SER A 58 -15.09 1.19 1.87
N LYS A 59 -15.86 2.12 1.27
CA LYS A 59 -15.71 2.46 -0.16
C LYS A 59 -14.37 3.13 -0.46
N ALA A 60 -13.86 3.95 0.46
CA ALA A 60 -12.55 4.58 0.30
C ALA A 60 -11.43 3.54 0.44
N ALA A 61 -11.56 2.60 1.38
CA ALA A 61 -10.62 1.48 1.53
C ALA A 61 -10.55 0.62 0.26
N GLU A 62 -11.70 0.23 -0.30
CA GLU A 62 -11.78 -0.58 -1.53
C GLU A 62 -11.10 0.09 -2.72
N ARG A 63 -11.21 1.42 -2.84
CA ARG A 63 -10.51 2.18 -3.90
C ARG A 63 -8.99 2.09 -3.76
N ILE A 64 -8.46 2.20 -2.55
CA ILE A 64 -7.02 2.06 -2.31
C ILE A 64 -6.56 0.63 -2.62
N GLU A 65 -7.29 -0.37 -2.12
CA GLU A 65 -7.01 -1.79 -2.38
C GLU A 65 -6.99 -2.10 -3.89
N ALA A 66 -8.01 -1.62 -4.62
CA ALA A 66 -8.11 -1.77 -6.07
C ALA A 66 -6.97 -1.04 -6.82
N ALA A 67 -6.61 0.18 -6.39
CA ALA A 67 -5.51 0.94 -6.99
C ALA A 67 -4.15 0.26 -6.79
N VAL A 68 -3.91 -0.36 -5.63
CA VAL A 68 -2.72 -1.16 -5.37
C VAL A 68 -2.69 -2.39 -6.28
N MET A 69 -3.81 -3.13 -6.39
CA MET A 69 -3.91 -4.28 -7.28
C MET A 69 -3.66 -3.90 -8.74
N GLU A 70 -4.26 -2.81 -9.22
CA GLU A 70 -4.08 -2.35 -10.60
C GLU A 70 -2.64 -1.91 -10.88
N THR A 71 -2.00 -1.23 -9.93
CA THR A 71 -0.58 -0.85 -10.03
C THR A 71 0.31 -2.09 -10.16
N LEU A 72 0.02 -3.14 -9.39
CA LEU A 72 0.74 -4.41 -9.49
C LEU A 72 0.44 -5.15 -10.81
N ASN A 73 -0.79 -5.12 -11.31
CA ASN A 73 -1.18 -5.71 -12.59
C ASN A 73 -0.47 -5.03 -13.77
N ARG A 74 -0.23 -3.71 -13.67
CA ARG A 74 0.55 -2.92 -14.64
C ARG A 74 2.06 -3.19 -14.60
N GLY A 75 2.49 -4.09 -13.71
CA GLY A 75 3.85 -4.62 -13.60
C GLY A 75 4.80 -3.79 -12.75
N PHE A 76 4.34 -2.77 -12.01
CA PHE A 76 5.23 -1.97 -11.16
C PHE A 76 5.63 -2.74 -9.91
N ARG A 77 6.93 -2.76 -9.58
CA ARG A 77 7.49 -3.46 -8.41
C ARG A 77 8.59 -2.63 -7.77
N THR A 78 8.59 -2.53 -6.44
CA THR A 78 9.77 -2.11 -5.67
C THR A 78 10.76 -3.27 -5.55
N GLY A 79 11.98 -2.98 -5.13
CA GLY A 79 13.09 -3.94 -5.15
C GLY A 79 12.83 -5.25 -4.39
N ASP A 80 12.05 -5.19 -3.30
CA ASP A 80 11.70 -6.35 -2.45
C ASP A 80 10.71 -7.33 -3.09
N ILE A 81 9.92 -6.89 -4.08
CA ILE A 81 8.93 -7.72 -4.81
C ILE A 81 9.24 -7.80 -6.31
N TYR A 82 10.41 -7.34 -6.72
CA TYR A 82 10.80 -7.34 -8.13
C TYR A 82 11.04 -8.77 -8.64
N SER A 83 10.60 -9.02 -9.87
CA SER A 83 10.91 -10.22 -10.64
C SER A 83 11.05 -9.87 -12.11
N THR A 84 11.84 -10.67 -12.83
CA THR A 84 12.12 -10.46 -14.26
C THR A 84 10.84 -10.30 -15.07
N GLY A 85 10.78 -9.28 -15.93
CA GLY A 85 9.61 -8.95 -16.75
C GLY A 85 8.70 -7.86 -16.15
N ASN A 86 8.93 -7.46 -14.90
CA ASN A 86 8.25 -6.33 -14.27
C ASN A 86 9.07 -5.03 -14.39
N LYS A 87 8.43 -3.90 -14.04
CA LYS A 87 9.02 -2.56 -14.00
C LYS A 87 9.53 -2.28 -12.60
N LEU A 88 10.86 -2.26 -12.43
CA LEU A 88 11.49 -1.87 -11.18
C LEU A 88 11.34 -0.35 -10.97
N VAL A 89 10.79 0.05 -9.83
CA VAL A 89 10.58 1.45 -9.45
C VAL A 89 11.00 1.72 -8.00
N GLY A 90 11.23 2.99 -7.68
CA GLY A 90 11.48 3.46 -6.31
C GLY A 90 10.21 3.58 -5.46
N CYS A 91 10.38 3.97 -4.20
CA CYS A 91 9.29 4.18 -3.24
C CYS A 91 8.33 5.27 -3.73
N LYS A 92 8.88 6.42 -4.12
CA LYS A 92 8.10 7.57 -4.59
C LYS A 92 7.31 7.24 -5.86
N GLU A 93 7.96 6.66 -6.86
CA GLU A 93 7.29 6.31 -8.11
C GLU A 93 6.19 5.27 -7.89
N MET A 94 6.40 4.28 -7.01
CA MET A 94 5.33 3.34 -6.64
C MET A 94 4.10 4.09 -6.06
N GLY A 95 4.32 5.02 -5.13
CA GLY A 95 3.26 5.85 -4.57
C GLY A 95 2.52 6.69 -5.63
N GLU A 96 3.25 7.26 -6.59
CA GLU A 96 2.66 8.00 -7.70
C GLU A 96 1.80 7.12 -8.62
N GLN A 97 2.20 5.87 -8.86
CA GLN A 97 1.38 4.95 -9.68
C GLN A 97 0.10 4.52 -8.97
N VAL A 98 0.15 4.32 -7.65
CA VAL A 98 -1.06 4.06 -6.85
C VAL A 98 -1.99 5.27 -6.90
N MET A 99 -1.45 6.49 -6.69
CA MET A 99 -2.23 7.73 -6.75
C MET A 99 -2.93 7.92 -8.10
N LYS A 100 -2.21 7.74 -9.21
CA LYS A 100 -2.78 7.76 -10.56
C LYS A 100 -3.93 6.76 -10.71
N SER A 101 -3.76 5.56 -10.17
CA SER A 101 -4.78 4.51 -10.24
C SER A 101 -6.03 4.87 -9.41
N VAL A 102 -5.86 5.51 -8.24
CA VAL A 102 -6.99 6.04 -7.45
C VAL A 102 -7.75 7.11 -8.22
N GLU A 103 -7.06 8.07 -8.83
CA GLU A 103 -7.67 9.17 -9.58
C GLU A 103 -8.50 8.68 -10.76
N THR A 104 -8.01 7.67 -11.50
CA THR A 104 -8.76 7.08 -12.62
C THR A 104 -10.03 6.35 -12.21
N GLN A 105 -10.17 5.97 -10.94
CA GLN A 105 -11.37 5.33 -10.40
C GLN A 105 -12.41 6.33 -9.89
N ILE A 106 -12.09 7.62 -9.86
CA ILE A 106 -13.05 8.68 -9.54
C ILE A 106 -13.86 8.96 -10.81
N PRO A 107 -15.18 8.73 -10.83
CA PRO A 107 -16.02 9.20 -11.93
C PRO A 107 -15.81 10.70 -12.08
N ALA A 108 -15.60 11.20 -13.30
CA ALA A 108 -15.57 12.64 -13.56
C ALA A 108 -16.79 13.26 -12.86
N ALA A 109 -16.56 14.22 -11.98
CA ALA A 109 -17.63 14.87 -11.24
C ALA A 109 -18.68 15.38 -12.24
N VAL A 110 -19.90 14.85 -12.12
CA VAL A 110 -21.10 15.39 -12.78
C VAL A 110 -21.57 16.59 -11.97
#